data_AF-A0A2W6C903-F1
#
_entry.id   AF-A0A2W6C903-F1
#
_cell.length_a   1.000
_cell.length_b   1.000
_cell.length_c   1.000
_cell.angle_alpha   90.00
_cell.angle_beta   90.00
_cell.angle_gamma   90.00
#
_symmetry.space_group_name_H-M   'P 1'
#
loop_
_entity.id
_entity.type
_entity.pdbx_description
1 polymer ?
#
loop_
_entity_poly.entity_id
_entity_poly.type
_entity_poly.pdbx_seq_one_letter_code
_entity_poly.pdbx_strand_id
1 'polypeptide(L)'
;MSSEPLFTVTQPDETVSVINLATPGEYQDFAFEAIHDDGRRDRFAAYHTGERAIFIDVLTRMAADRPADAVLADVTCMRAEVETISKGLTPTSSQSGFRPGWPTVPRSPAVPFSNSYTIDGRSQRIGLTVAGDKYGLRFSERRGKERGLKVVVPADQLWRFAAGMIWRSYEDRTSLLLSRVSTDEYQDALHRFASSLRPAP
;
A
#
# COMPACT_ATOMS: atom_id res chain seq x y z
N MET A 1 -15.79 17.38 -0.37
CA MET A 1 -15.72 16.25 0.56
C MET A 1 -14.66 15.33 0.01
N SER A 2 -13.65 14.97 0.81
CA SER A 2 -12.67 13.94 0.43
C SER A 2 -13.41 12.60 0.34
N SER A 3 -13.19 11.86 -0.74
CA SER A 3 -13.66 10.47 -0.86
C SER A 3 -12.58 9.55 -0.31
N GLU A 4 -12.96 8.64 0.57
CA GLU A 4 -12.04 7.65 1.13
C GLU A 4 -11.41 6.77 0.01
N PRO A 5 -10.17 6.29 0.17
CA PRO A 5 -9.48 5.46 -0.82
C PRO A 5 -10.01 4.01 -0.82
N LEU A 6 -11.20 3.82 -1.39
CA LEU A 6 -11.83 2.51 -1.56
C LEU A 6 -11.84 2.11 -3.03
N PHE A 7 -11.52 0.86 -3.30
CA PHE A 7 -11.68 0.29 -4.63
C PHE A 7 -12.00 -1.20 -4.57
N THR A 8 -12.77 -1.64 -5.55
CA THR A 8 -13.21 -3.03 -5.69
C THR A 8 -12.17 -3.82 -6.46
N VAL A 9 -11.91 -5.05 -6.01
CA VAL A 9 -11.03 -6.02 -6.65
C VAL A 9 -11.72 -7.37 -6.78
N THR A 10 -11.45 -8.08 -7.86
CA THR A 10 -11.84 -9.49 -8.04
C THR A 10 -10.72 -10.39 -7.53
N GLN A 11 -11.04 -11.28 -6.61
CA GLN A 11 -10.11 -12.27 -6.05
C GLN A 11 -9.89 -13.45 -7.02
N PRO A 12 -8.82 -14.25 -6.85
CA PRO A 12 -8.55 -15.39 -7.72
C PRO A 12 -9.63 -16.49 -7.71
N ASP A 13 -10.49 -16.52 -6.70
CA ASP A 13 -11.65 -17.41 -6.59
C ASP A 13 -12.95 -16.77 -7.10
N GLU A 14 -12.82 -15.67 -7.86
CA GLU A 14 -13.90 -14.89 -8.47
C GLU A 14 -14.81 -14.14 -7.47
N THR A 15 -14.53 -14.24 -6.16
CA THR A 15 -15.19 -13.41 -5.15
C THR A 15 -14.77 -11.96 -5.30
N VAL A 16 -15.62 -11.04 -4.84
CA VAL A 16 -15.33 -9.61 -4.84
C VAL A 16 -14.92 -9.16 -3.44
N SER A 17 -13.95 -8.26 -3.39
CA SER A 17 -13.55 -7.59 -2.16
C SER A 17 -13.41 -6.10 -2.39
N VAL A 18 -13.78 -5.31 -1.40
CA VAL A 18 -13.46 -3.88 -1.35
C VAL A 18 -12.21 -3.70 -0.51
N ILE A 19 -11.17 -3.11 -1.12
CA ILE A 19 -9.97 -2.69 -0.41
C ILE A 19 -10.24 -1.31 0.18
N ASN A 20 -10.13 -1.21 1.51
CA ASN A 20 -10.30 0.04 2.25
C ASN A 20 -8.96 0.48 2.85
N LEU A 21 -8.37 1.52 2.27
CA LEU A 21 -7.13 2.14 2.75
C LEU A 21 -7.38 3.30 3.72
N ALA A 22 -8.61 3.53 4.19
CA ALA A 22 -8.92 4.52 5.23
C ALA A 22 -8.76 3.97 6.66
N THR A 23 -8.63 2.66 6.83
CA THR A 23 -8.59 2.03 8.16
C THR A 23 -7.32 2.42 8.93
N PRO A 24 -7.40 3.01 10.13
CA PRO A 24 -6.22 3.32 10.93
C PRO A 24 -5.54 2.04 11.44
N GLY A 25 -4.22 2.01 11.41
CA GLY A 25 -3.43 0.98 12.08
C GLY A 25 -3.37 1.21 13.58
N GLU A 26 -3.12 0.14 14.34
CA GLU A 26 -2.69 0.29 15.73
C GLU A 26 -1.38 1.08 15.75
N TYR A 27 -1.24 2.04 16.66
CA TYR A 27 -0.05 2.90 16.78
C TYR A 27 0.29 3.73 15.52
N GLN A 28 -0.70 4.12 14.72
CA GLN A 28 -0.51 4.88 13.46
C GLN A 28 0.35 4.11 12.43
N ASP A 29 0.34 2.79 12.50
CA ASP A 29 0.99 1.93 11.52
C ASP A 29 0.19 1.88 10.22
N PHE A 30 0.83 1.42 9.14
CA PHE A 30 0.13 1.11 7.91
C PHE A 30 -0.88 -0.01 8.15
N ALA A 31 -2.12 0.22 7.77
CA ALA A 31 -3.15 -0.82 7.77
C ALA A 31 -4.16 -0.61 6.67
N PHE A 32 -4.83 -1.68 6.28
CA PHE A 32 -5.99 -1.63 5.40
C PHE A 32 -6.93 -2.79 5.71
N GLU A 33 -8.17 -2.69 5.24
CA GLU A 33 -9.14 -3.77 5.30
C GLU A 33 -9.46 -4.32 3.91
N ALA A 34 -9.68 -5.63 3.83
CA ALA A 34 -10.41 -6.24 2.74
C ALA A 34 -11.81 -6.62 3.26
N ILE A 35 -12.83 -5.99 2.68
CA ILE A 35 -14.24 -6.24 2.98
C ILE A 35 -14.76 -7.20 1.91
N HIS A 36 -15.12 -8.41 2.31
CA HIS A 36 -15.58 -9.47 1.41
C HIS A 36 -17.10 -9.40 1.19
N ASP A 37 -17.61 -10.05 0.14
CA ASP A 37 -19.03 -10.04 -0.22
C ASP A 37 -19.98 -10.53 0.90
N ASP A 38 -19.49 -11.40 1.77
CA ASP A 38 -20.21 -11.92 2.95
C ASP A 38 -20.20 -10.94 4.15
N GLY A 39 -19.60 -9.75 3.98
CA GLY A 39 -19.45 -8.75 5.03
C GLY A 39 -18.27 -8.99 5.97
N ARG A 40 -17.52 -10.09 5.80
CA ARG A 40 -16.29 -10.35 6.56
C ARG A 40 -15.27 -9.25 6.30
N ARG A 41 -14.55 -8.83 7.33
CA ARG A 41 -13.50 -7.81 7.25
C ARG A 41 -12.17 -8.40 7.70
N ASP A 42 -11.24 -8.49 6.76
CA ASP A 42 -9.88 -8.90 7.05
C ASP A 42 -9.01 -7.65 7.18
N ARG A 43 -8.43 -7.45 8.36
CA ARG A 43 -7.49 -6.35 8.61
C ARG A 43 -6.07 -6.83 8.35
N PHE A 44 -5.30 -6.04 7.62
CA PHE A 44 -3.88 -6.26 7.37
C PHE A 44 -3.12 -5.06 7.89
N ALA A 45 -2.07 -5.28 8.70
CA ALA A 45 -1.26 -4.20 9.25
C ALA A 45 0.24 -4.50 9.11
N ALA A 46 1.02 -3.45 8.87
CA ALA A 46 2.47 -3.47 8.81
C ALA A 46 3.05 -2.31 9.61
N TYR A 47 4.13 -2.57 10.34
CA TYR A 47 4.89 -1.50 10.99
C TYR A 47 5.47 -0.55 9.94
N HIS A 48 5.85 0.68 10.30
CA HIS A 48 6.28 1.71 9.34
C HIS A 48 7.41 1.31 8.36
N THR A 49 8.32 0.42 8.76
CA THR A 49 9.33 -0.14 7.84
C THR A 49 8.71 -1.01 6.75
N GLY A 50 7.60 -1.67 7.06
CA GLY A 50 6.79 -2.43 6.13
C GLY A 50 6.00 -1.56 5.16
N GLU A 51 5.48 -0.41 5.59
CA GLU A 51 4.76 0.52 4.71
C GLU A 51 5.60 0.91 3.48
N ARG A 52 6.84 1.37 3.72
CA ARG A 52 7.76 1.77 2.64
C ARG A 52 8.09 0.60 1.72
N ALA A 53 8.34 -0.57 2.29
CA ALA A 53 8.68 -1.77 1.52
C ALA A 53 7.49 -2.26 0.68
N ILE A 54 6.26 -2.15 1.18
CA ILE A 54 5.03 -2.43 0.43
C ILE A 54 4.90 -1.47 -0.74
N PHE A 55 5.04 -0.16 -0.51
CA PHE A 55 4.96 0.84 -1.58
C PHE A 55 5.99 0.60 -2.68
N ILE A 56 7.22 0.26 -2.27
CA ILE A 56 8.31 -0.13 -3.17
C ILE A 56 7.96 -1.38 -4.00
N ASP A 57 7.43 -2.43 -3.37
CA ASP A 57 7.07 -3.67 -4.07
C ASP A 57 5.90 -3.42 -5.03
N VAL A 58 4.93 -2.57 -4.67
CA VAL A 58 3.85 -2.14 -5.56
C VAL A 58 4.41 -1.48 -6.83
N LEU A 59 5.29 -0.47 -6.70
CA LEU A 59 5.90 0.20 -7.86
C LEU A 59 6.76 -0.75 -8.71
N THR A 60 7.55 -1.60 -8.05
CA THR A 60 8.40 -2.58 -8.73
C THR A 60 7.56 -3.59 -9.51
N ARG A 61 6.44 -4.05 -8.95
CA ARG A 61 5.53 -5.00 -9.60
C ARG A 61 4.76 -4.38 -10.75
N MET A 62 4.36 -3.12 -10.64
CA MET A 62 3.82 -2.38 -11.77
C MET A 62 4.80 -2.34 -12.93
N ALA A 63 6.11 -2.23 -12.67
CA ALA A 63 7.15 -2.15 -13.69
C ALA A 63 7.72 -3.50 -14.17
N ALA A 64 7.45 -4.61 -13.49
CA ALA A 64 8.17 -5.87 -13.69
C ALA A 64 8.05 -6.43 -15.13
N ASP A 65 6.85 -6.39 -15.71
CA ASP A 65 6.52 -7.02 -17.00
C ASP A 65 5.66 -6.12 -17.91
N ARG A 66 5.70 -4.79 -17.70
CA ARG A 66 4.90 -3.81 -18.45
C ARG A 66 5.79 -2.79 -19.15
N PRO A 67 5.41 -2.33 -20.37
CA PRO A 67 6.17 -1.29 -21.05
C PRO A 67 6.15 0.01 -20.24
N ALA A 68 7.26 0.75 -20.25
CA ALA A 68 7.46 1.97 -19.47
C ALA A 68 6.32 2.98 -19.66
N ASP A 69 5.83 3.16 -20.89
CA ASP A 69 4.72 4.09 -21.19
C ASP A 69 3.42 3.72 -20.49
N ALA A 70 3.10 2.42 -20.38
CA ALA A 70 1.92 1.97 -19.66
C ALA A 70 2.06 2.20 -18.15
N VAL A 71 3.27 2.03 -17.61
CA VAL A 71 3.54 2.30 -16.19
C VAL A 71 3.51 3.81 -15.90
N LEU A 72 4.01 4.64 -16.81
CA LEU A 72 3.91 6.10 -16.72
C LEU A 72 2.46 6.60 -16.82
N ALA A 73 1.63 5.94 -17.63
CA ALA A 73 0.19 6.20 -17.65
C ALA A 73 -0.45 5.89 -16.29
N ASP A 74 -0.12 4.76 -15.66
CA ASP A 74 -0.59 4.44 -14.30
C ASP A 74 -0.10 5.45 -13.25
N VAL A 75 1.15 5.93 -13.34
CA VAL A 75 1.66 6.99 -12.47
C VAL A 75 0.85 8.28 -12.63
N THR A 76 0.42 8.59 -13.87
CA THR A 76 -0.46 9.72 -14.15
C THR A 76 -1.83 9.51 -13.51
N CYS A 77 -2.42 8.33 -13.66
CA CYS A 77 -3.68 7.97 -12.99
C CYS A 77 -3.57 8.04 -11.47
N MET A 78 -2.48 7.54 -10.90
CA MET A 78 -2.20 7.58 -9.46
C MET A 78 -2.17 9.02 -8.93
N ARG A 79 -1.48 9.93 -9.63
CA ARG A 79 -1.42 11.36 -9.25
C ARG A 79 -2.80 12.02 -9.29
N ALA A 80 -3.54 11.79 -10.37
CA ALA A 80 -4.89 12.35 -10.54
C ALA A 80 -5.88 11.81 -9.49
N GLU A 81 -5.77 10.52 -9.16
CA GLU A 81 -6.55 9.89 -8.10
C GLU A 81 -6.23 10.54 -6.76
N VAL A 82 -4.94 10.58 -6.36
CA VAL A 82 -4.48 11.21 -5.11
C VAL A 82 -5.02 12.64 -5.00
N GLU A 83 -4.87 13.46 -6.03
CA GLU A 83 -5.39 14.83 -6.06
C GLU A 83 -6.91 14.89 -5.81
N THR A 84 -7.66 13.98 -6.43
CA THR A 84 -9.11 13.88 -6.26
C THR A 84 -9.49 13.48 -4.84
N ILE A 85 -8.91 12.39 -4.33
CA ILE A 85 -9.25 11.81 -3.02
C ILE A 85 -8.70 12.64 -1.85
N SER A 86 -7.60 13.37 -2.04
CA SER A 86 -6.99 14.24 -1.01
C SER A 86 -7.54 15.66 -0.99
N LYS A 87 -8.58 15.97 -1.79
CA LYS A 87 -9.13 17.32 -1.89
C LYS A 87 -9.62 17.84 -0.54
N GLY A 88 -8.99 18.92 -0.06
CA GLY A 88 -9.30 19.55 1.21
C GLY A 88 -8.56 18.96 2.42
N LEU A 89 -7.60 18.06 2.19
CA LEU A 89 -6.63 17.59 3.17
C LEU A 89 -5.30 18.36 3.05
N THR A 90 -4.51 18.35 4.10
CA THR A 90 -3.21 19.04 4.14
C THR A 90 -2.08 18.03 3.89
N PRO A 91 -1.16 18.27 2.94
CA PRO A 91 0.00 17.41 2.77
C PRO A 91 0.93 17.49 4.00
N THR A 92 1.49 16.37 4.41
CA THR A 92 2.41 16.32 5.55
C THR A 92 3.86 16.41 5.10
N SER A 93 4.69 17.05 5.92
CA SER A 93 6.15 17.09 5.79
C SER A 93 6.79 16.51 7.06
N SER A 94 7.70 15.55 6.92
CA SER A 94 8.40 14.87 8.03
C SER A 94 9.84 14.53 7.62
N GLN A 95 10.75 14.49 8.59
CA GLN A 95 12.20 14.25 8.42
C GLN A 95 12.57 12.77 8.18
N SER A 96 11.60 11.86 8.19
CA SER A 96 11.85 10.42 8.07
C SER A 96 11.68 9.95 6.63
N GLY A 97 12.73 10.02 5.82
CA GLY A 97 12.64 9.72 4.39
C GLY A 97 12.83 8.26 3.95
N PHE A 98 12.45 7.96 2.71
CA PHE A 98 12.90 6.76 1.99
C PHE A 98 14.43 6.78 1.92
N ARG A 99 15.08 5.62 2.10
CA ARG A 99 16.55 5.56 2.20
C ARG A 99 17.22 6.16 0.94
N PRO A 100 18.33 6.90 1.08
CA PRO A 100 19.12 7.34 -0.07
C PRO A 100 19.51 6.15 -0.96
N GLY A 101 19.37 6.28 -2.29
CA GLY A 101 19.72 5.23 -3.26
C GLY A 101 18.55 4.47 -3.91
N TRP A 102 17.30 4.72 -3.50
CA TRP A 102 16.11 4.34 -4.28
C TRP A 102 16.00 5.21 -5.55
N PRO A 103 15.66 4.69 -6.76
CA PRO A 103 15.05 3.40 -7.08
C PRO A 103 15.98 2.49 -7.90
N THR A 104 16.80 1.66 -7.26
CA THR A 104 17.32 0.48 -7.97
C THR A 104 16.23 -0.57 -7.89
N VAL A 105 15.41 -0.73 -8.95
CA VAL A 105 14.30 -1.69 -9.04
C VAL A 105 14.80 -3.07 -8.61
N PRO A 106 14.54 -3.55 -7.39
CA PRO A 106 14.99 -4.87 -6.99
C PRO A 106 13.94 -5.86 -7.51
N ARG A 107 14.35 -6.89 -8.23
CA ARG A 107 13.50 -8.09 -8.37
C ARG A 107 13.37 -8.72 -6.98
N SER A 108 12.39 -8.29 -6.18
CA SER A 108 12.29 -8.77 -4.80
C SER A 108 11.39 -10.01 -4.69
N PRO A 109 11.87 -11.09 -4.05
CA PRO A 109 11.02 -12.16 -3.54
C PRO A 109 10.10 -11.62 -2.44
N ALA A 110 9.15 -12.45 -2.00
CA ALA A 110 8.21 -12.13 -0.92
C ALA A 110 8.91 -11.42 0.26
N VAL A 111 8.35 -10.31 0.73
CA VAL A 111 8.87 -9.55 1.87
C VAL A 111 8.04 -9.94 3.11
N PRO A 112 8.59 -10.76 4.03
CA PRO A 112 7.92 -11.06 5.28
C PRO A 112 8.11 -9.91 6.27
N PHE A 113 7.01 -9.37 6.76
CA PHE A 113 6.96 -8.49 7.92
C PHE A 113 6.39 -9.29 9.08
N SER A 114 7.03 -9.26 10.24
CA SER A 114 6.49 -9.92 11.42
C SER A 114 6.60 -9.03 12.63
N ASN A 115 5.45 -8.81 13.25
CA ASN A 115 5.31 -8.00 14.45
C ASN A 115 4.69 -8.85 15.56
N SER A 116 4.94 -8.45 16.79
CA SER A 116 4.24 -8.99 17.95
C SER A 116 3.31 -7.89 18.46
N TYR A 117 2.00 -8.15 18.44
CA TYR A 117 0.98 -7.26 19.01
C TYR A 117 0.44 -7.88 20.30
N THR A 118 0.05 -7.05 21.26
CA THR A 118 -0.68 -7.52 22.43
C THR A 118 -2.17 -7.36 22.16
N ILE A 119 -2.86 -8.47 21.92
CA ILE A 119 -4.31 -8.52 21.72
C ILE A 119 -4.91 -9.20 22.94
N ASP A 120 -5.87 -8.55 23.59
CA ASP A 120 -6.56 -9.05 24.80
C ASP A 120 -5.59 -9.50 25.92
N GLY A 121 -4.52 -8.74 26.13
CA GLY A 121 -3.50 -9.02 27.16
C GLY A 121 -2.58 -10.20 26.83
N ARG A 122 -2.68 -10.80 25.63
CA ARG A 122 -1.79 -11.86 25.16
C ARG A 122 -0.91 -11.35 24.02
N SER A 123 0.40 -11.55 24.14
CA SER A 123 1.32 -11.27 23.04
C SER A 123 1.09 -12.31 21.94
N GLN A 124 0.58 -11.86 20.80
CA GLN A 124 0.41 -12.65 19.59
C GLN A 124 1.36 -12.15 18.52
N ARG A 125 2.08 -13.08 17.90
CA ARG A 125 2.90 -12.77 16.72
C ARG A 125 2.00 -12.78 15.48
N ILE A 126 1.84 -11.61 14.89
CA ILE A 126 1.12 -11.40 13.63
C ILE A 126 2.16 -11.14 12.55
N GLY A 127 2.23 -12.03 11.57
CA GLY A 127 3.10 -11.89 10.41
C GLY A 127 2.31 -11.46 9.19
N LEU A 128 2.59 -10.28 8.64
CA LEU A 128 2.13 -9.92 7.31
C LEU A 128 3.20 -10.33 6.29
N THR A 129 2.86 -11.27 5.42
CA THR A 129 3.68 -11.59 4.25
C THR A 129 3.09 -10.91 3.04
N VAL A 130 3.94 -10.19 2.31
CA VAL A 130 3.58 -9.56 1.04
C VAL A 130 4.37 -10.25 -0.06
N ALA A 131 3.67 -10.82 -1.04
CA ALA A 131 4.27 -11.61 -2.09
C ALA A 131 3.60 -11.31 -3.43
N GLY A 132 4.37 -10.88 -4.41
CA GLY A 132 3.88 -10.80 -5.78
C GLY A 132 3.77 -12.18 -6.44
N ASP A 133 2.72 -12.40 -7.22
CA ASP A 133 2.56 -13.53 -8.12
C ASP A 133 1.90 -13.13 -9.45
N LYS A 134 1.50 -14.10 -10.26
CA LYS A 134 0.90 -13.85 -11.59
C LYS A 134 -0.43 -13.08 -11.56
N TYR A 135 -1.09 -12.99 -10.40
CA TYR A 135 -2.36 -12.29 -10.25
C TYR A 135 -2.17 -10.85 -9.76
N GLY A 136 -1.03 -10.53 -9.15
CA GLY A 136 -0.75 -9.21 -8.57
C GLY A 136 0.00 -9.35 -7.25
N LEU A 137 -0.39 -8.54 -6.26
CA LEU A 137 0.23 -8.53 -4.94
C LEU A 137 -0.66 -9.24 -3.91
N ARG A 138 -0.17 -10.36 -3.36
CA ARG A 138 -0.86 -11.11 -2.31
C ARG A 138 -0.39 -10.63 -0.94
N PHE A 139 -1.37 -10.29 -0.11
CA PHE A 139 -1.20 -10.06 1.32
C PHE A 139 -1.67 -11.30 2.07
N SER A 140 -0.87 -11.77 3.03
CA SER A 140 -1.21 -12.91 3.87
C SER A 140 -0.85 -12.62 5.31
N GLU A 141 -1.84 -12.60 6.19
CA GLU A 141 -1.63 -12.40 7.62
C GLU A 141 -1.60 -13.76 8.32
N ARG A 142 -0.53 -14.09 9.05
CA ARG A 142 -0.44 -15.30 9.87
C ARG A 142 -0.50 -14.97 11.35
N ARG A 143 -1.42 -15.60 12.08
CA ARG A 143 -1.50 -15.57 13.56
C ARG A 143 -1.03 -16.91 14.12
N GLY A 144 0.17 -16.95 14.70
CA GLY A 144 0.72 -18.19 15.27
C GLY A 144 0.78 -19.38 14.29
N LYS A 145 0.05 -20.47 14.59
CA LYS A 145 -0.05 -21.68 13.76
C LYS A 145 -1.31 -21.74 12.88
N GLU A 146 -2.21 -20.77 13.00
CA GLU A 146 -3.48 -20.77 12.28
C GLU A 146 -3.32 -20.37 10.81
N ARG A 147 -4.21 -20.90 9.97
CA ARG A 147 -4.25 -20.56 8.54
C ARG A 147 -4.67 -19.10 8.42
N GLY A 148 -3.81 -18.31 7.79
CA GLY A 148 -3.91 -16.86 7.78
C GLY A 148 -4.98 -16.25 6.87
N LEU A 149 -5.32 -14.97 7.12
CA LEU A 149 -6.13 -14.12 6.23
C LEU A 149 -5.39 -13.91 4.91
N LYS A 150 -6.12 -13.77 3.81
CA LYS A 150 -5.53 -13.58 2.47
C LYS A 150 -6.37 -12.65 1.61
N VAL A 151 -5.70 -11.74 0.92
CA VAL A 151 -6.28 -10.92 -0.13
C VAL A 151 -5.25 -10.68 -1.22
N VAL A 152 -5.72 -10.57 -2.47
CA VAL A 152 -4.91 -10.19 -3.62
C VAL A 152 -5.36 -8.84 -4.14
N VAL A 153 -4.40 -7.95 -4.36
CA VAL A 153 -4.58 -6.73 -5.17
C VAL A 153 -4.11 -7.04 -6.58
N PRO A 154 -5.01 -7.04 -7.58
CA PRO A 154 -4.66 -7.34 -8.96
C PRO A 154 -3.62 -6.39 -9.55
N ALA A 155 -2.80 -6.89 -10.48
CA ALA A 155 -1.71 -6.12 -11.09
C ALA A 155 -2.17 -4.80 -11.74
N ASP A 156 -3.36 -4.80 -12.36
CA ASP A 156 -4.01 -3.64 -12.99
C ASP A 156 -4.63 -2.66 -11.98
N GLN A 157 -4.76 -3.06 -10.70
CA GLN A 157 -5.28 -2.23 -9.61
C GLN A 157 -4.18 -1.75 -8.66
N LEU A 158 -2.92 -2.15 -8.87
CA LEU A 158 -1.79 -1.75 -8.03
C LEU A 158 -1.60 -0.23 -7.95
N TRP A 159 -1.89 0.49 -9.02
CA TRP A 159 -1.81 1.95 -9.04
C TRP A 159 -2.83 2.61 -8.09
N ARG A 160 -4.03 2.02 -7.94
CA ARG A 160 -5.06 2.49 -6.98
C ARG A 160 -4.64 2.22 -5.55
N PHE A 161 -4.05 1.04 -5.31
CA PHE A 161 -3.50 0.71 -4.00
C PHE A 161 -2.40 1.70 -3.61
N ALA A 162 -1.45 1.98 -4.51
CA ALA A 162 -0.44 3.00 -4.31
C ALA A 162 -1.05 4.40 -4.08
N ALA A 163 -2.05 4.81 -4.86
CA ALA A 163 -2.74 6.09 -4.66
C ALA A 163 -3.34 6.20 -3.24
N GLY A 164 -4.00 5.14 -2.76
CA GLY A 164 -4.52 5.09 -1.41
C GLY A 164 -3.43 5.12 -0.34
N MET A 165 -2.27 4.47 -0.55
CA MET A 165 -1.12 4.58 0.36
C MET A 165 -0.62 6.03 0.46
N ILE A 166 -0.53 6.75 -0.65
CA ILE A 166 -0.12 8.16 -0.67
C ILE A 166 -1.15 9.02 0.04
N TRP A 167 -2.45 8.81 -0.21
CA TRP A 167 -3.52 9.56 0.44
C TRP A 167 -3.47 9.47 1.96
N ARG A 168 -3.10 8.32 2.53
CA ARG A 168 -2.96 8.13 3.99
C ARG A 168 -1.93 9.06 4.64
N SER A 169 -1.01 9.60 3.85
CA SER A 169 -0.03 10.58 4.34
C SER A 169 -0.59 11.98 4.50
N TYR A 170 -1.76 12.29 3.95
CA TYR A 170 -2.38 13.58 4.13
C TYR A 170 -3.01 13.69 5.52
N GLU A 171 -2.84 14.84 6.15
CA GLU A 171 -3.47 15.15 7.42
C GLU A 171 -4.92 15.56 7.19
N ASP A 172 -5.81 14.93 7.96
CA ASP A 172 -7.19 15.34 8.07
C ASP A 172 -7.39 16.39 9.17
N ARG A 173 -8.58 16.98 9.24
CA ARG A 173 -8.91 17.96 10.30
C ARG A 173 -9.03 17.32 11.70
N THR A 174 -8.93 16.00 11.82
CA THR A 174 -9.09 15.25 13.08
C THR A 174 -7.76 14.86 13.72
N SER A 175 -6.62 15.21 13.11
CA SER A 175 -5.26 14.99 13.59
C SER A 175 -4.85 13.52 13.72
N LEU A 176 -5.57 12.61 13.06
CA LEU A 176 -5.23 11.18 13.02
C LEU A 176 -4.32 10.91 11.83
N LEU A 177 -3.01 10.79 12.09
CA LEU A 177 -2.05 10.34 11.07
C LEU A 177 -2.29 8.86 10.74
N LEU A 178 -2.63 8.58 9.48
CA LEU A 178 -2.86 7.22 8.97
C LEU A 178 -1.59 6.57 8.39
N SER A 179 -0.54 7.36 8.24
CA SER A 179 0.76 6.97 7.70
C SER A 179 1.87 7.62 8.52
N ARG A 180 2.98 6.91 8.67
CA ARG A 180 4.23 7.46 9.23
C ARG A 180 5.18 7.96 8.15
N VAL A 181 4.88 7.68 6.88
CA VAL A 181 5.55 8.22 5.70
C VAL A 181 4.83 9.52 5.29
N SER A 182 5.59 10.61 5.15
CA SER A 182 5.04 11.91 4.77
C SER A 182 4.62 11.96 3.31
N THR A 183 3.77 12.94 2.98
CA THR A 183 3.36 13.21 1.61
C THR A 183 4.55 13.53 0.71
N ASP A 184 5.48 14.36 1.19
CA ASP A 184 6.68 14.73 0.42
C ASP A 184 7.52 13.50 0.02
N GLU A 185 7.65 12.54 0.93
CA GLU A 185 8.44 11.32 0.73
C GLU A 185 7.80 10.37 -0.28
N TYR A 186 6.47 10.22 -0.22
CA TYR A 186 5.73 9.49 -1.24
C TYR A 186 5.85 10.14 -2.62
N GLN A 187 5.72 11.47 -2.68
CA GLN A 187 5.80 12.23 -3.94
C GLN A 187 7.20 12.18 -4.54
N ASP A 188 8.24 12.31 -3.73
CA ASP A 188 9.63 12.16 -4.18
C ASP A 188 9.92 10.74 -4.66
N ALA A 189 9.51 9.71 -3.90
CA ALA A 189 9.65 8.31 -4.32
C ALA A 189 8.96 8.03 -5.67
N LEU A 190 7.74 8.54 -5.85
CA LEU A 190 6.98 8.41 -7.10
C LEU A 190 7.64 9.19 -8.24
N HIS A 191 8.18 10.38 -7.97
CA HIS A 191 8.91 11.18 -8.95
C HIS A 191 10.18 10.46 -9.42
N ARG A 192 11.01 9.97 -8.49
CA ARG A 192 12.23 9.22 -8.80
C ARG A 192 11.92 7.95 -9.61
N PHE A 193 10.88 7.22 -9.22
CA PHE A 193 10.41 6.05 -9.96
C PHE A 193 10.04 6.41 -11.40
N ALA A 194 9.19 7.43 -11.60
CA ALA A 194 8.80 7.88 -12.93
C ALA A 194 9.98 8.34 -13.78
N SER A 195 10.94 9.04 -13.17
CA SER A 195 12.17 9.47 -13.85
C SER A 195 13.04 8.28 -14.27
N SER A 196 13.10 7.21 -13.48
CA SER A 196 13.86 5.99 -13.81
C SER A 196 13.29 5.18 -14.99
N LEU A 197 12.01 5.37 -15.31
CA LEU A 197 11.34 4.70 -16.43
C LEU A 197 11.55 5.44 -17.76
N ARG A 198 11.97 6.70 -17.72
CA ARG A 198 12.23 7.48 -18.93
C ARG A 198 13.61 7.10 -19.49
N PRO A 199 13.75 6.87 -20.80
CA PRO A 199 15.05 6.66 -21.40
C PRO A 199 15.96 7.87 -21.12
N ALA A 200 17.24 7.62 -20.88
CA ALA A 200 18.24 8.67 -20.78
C ALA A 200 18.27 9.46 -22.10
N PRO A 201 18.41 10.80 -22.05
CA PRO A 201 18.48 11.65 -23.23
C PRO A 201 19.67 11.30 -24.14
#